data_AF-A0A7S1DJ88-F1
#
_entry.id   AF-A0A7S1DJ88-F1
#
_cell.length_a   1.000
_cell.length_b   1.000
_cell.length_c   1.000
_cell.angle_alpha   90.00
_cell.angle_beta   90.00
_cell.angle_gamma   90.00
#
_symmetry.space_group_name_H-M   'P 1'
#
loop_
_entity.id
_entity.type
_entity.pdbx_description
1 polymer ?
#
loop_
_entity_poly.entity_id
_entity_poly.type
_entity_poly.pdbx_seq_one_letter_code
_entity_poly.pdbx_strand_id
1 'polypeptide(L)'
;AAINYVFGKTMVCNDTDAAKTCALNDPKIRAKSVTLDGDLFDPAGTLTGGARGPPGSSILVKFAALVEKREELKAKEGELAVLAKEAATLKREGDAHRQAANRMGMCKHELSLVASRLEANPFFKASEELRVMEETVGSSADEMARIKKEKGEAEKEIKRLEGLIKKMETSRDSVMASKEKEIAAARKKLNDLQGKLKATREENEAILLQGEADAAELASLIEQADAAEAALETVLAEVQAAEASVAERKEAYDAAEGAVKSKRDELKRKDAELKQMDKDMDKLQDKLEKERVKAKKKDHEIQRFEKESKDASKAVDSMMREHGWISTEKHQFGKPGPYDFSKTKVEEVQKKLDEVKRKQDKEGKKINKKVMGMFEKAELEYQEVMNKKRIIENDKAKIEKVIEELDDKKNQALKTTWAKVNRD
;
A
#
# COMPACT_ATOMS: atom_id res chain seq x y z
N ALA A 1 137.60 -99.81 -96.68
CA ALA A 1 138.25 -101.06 -96.24
C ALA A 1 138.47 -101.12 -94.72
N ALA A 2 139.04 -100.09 -94.08
CA ALA A 2 139.38 -100.11 -92.65
C ALA A 2 138.19 -100.21 -91.67
N ILE A 3 137.05 -99.57 -91.95
CA ILE A 3 135.87 -99.58 -91.05
C ILE A 3 135.21 -100.97 -90.97
N ASN A 4 135.15 -101.72 -92.08
CA ASN A 4 134.42 -102.99 -92.15
C ASN A 4 135.13 -104.13 -91.37
N TYR A 5 136.47 -104.10 -91.33
CA TYR A 5 137.27 -105.05 -90.55
C TYR A 5 137.08 -104.89 -89.04
N VAL A 6 136.89 -103.66 -88.56
CA VAL A 6 136.80 -103.33 -87.13
C VAL A 6 135.39 -103.54 -86.56
N PHE A 7 134.35 -103.27 -87.34
CA PHE A 7 132.97 -103.24 -86.83
C PHE A 7 132.03 -104.30 -87.42
N GLY A 8 132.47 -105.08 -88.42
CA GLY A 8 131.57 -105.90 -89.24
C GLY A 8 131.05 -107.22 -88.63
N LYS A 9 131.56 -107.68 -87.48
CA LYS A 9 131.19 -108.99 -86.89
C LYS A 9 130.57 -108.89 -85.48
N THR A 10 130.32 -107.69 -85.00
CA THR A 10 129.85 -107.44 -83.63
C THR A 10 128.55 -106.68 -83.70
N MET A 11 127.54 -107.17 -82.99
CA MET A 11 126.26 -106.47 -82.86
C MET A 11 126.25 -105.59 -81.62
N VAL A 12 125.65 -104.41 -81.74
CA VAL A 12 125.42 -103.51 -80.61
C VAL A 12 123.96 -103.63 -80.20
N CYS A 13 123.73 -103.97 -78.94
CA CYS A 13 122.41 -104.18 -78.36
C CYS A 13 122.12 -103.09 -77.32
N ASN A 14 120.86 -102.67 -77.22
CA ASN A 14 120.50 -101.56 -76.34
C ASN A 14 120.55 -101.93 -74.86
N ASP A 15 120.20 -103.17 -74.52
CA ASP A 15 120.12 -103.63 -73.15
C ASP A 15 120.67 -105.05 -73.01
N THR A 16 120.84 -105.46 -71.76
CA THR A 16 121.41 -106.74 -71.39
C THR A 16 120.52 -107.90 -71.79
N ASP A 17 119.20 -107.70 -71.80
CA ASP A 17 118.22 -108.73 -72.15
C ASP A 17 118.17 -108.98 -73.66
N ALA A 18 118.27 -107.93 -74.48
CA ALA A 18 118.47 -108.05 -75.92
C ALA A 18 119.83 -108.68 -76.23
N ALA A 19 120.90 -108.29 -75.52
CA ALA A 19 122.21 -108.91 -75.71
C ALA A 19 122.19 -110.40 -75.36
N LYS A 20 121.53 -110.81 -74.26
CA LYS A 20 121.34 -112.22 -73.90
C LYS A 20 120.45 -112.96 -74.87
N THR A 21 119.41 -112.31 -75.40
CA THR A 21 118.52 -112.94 -76.38
C THR A 21 119.27 -113.24 -77.68
N CYS A 22 120.01 -112.26 -78.19
CA CYS A 22 120.81 -112.38 -79.40
C CYS A 22 122.00 -113.33 -79.26
N ALA A 23 122.64 -113.36 -78.07
CA ALA A 23 123.83 -114.18 -77.85
C ALA A 23 123.53 -115.60 -77.35
N LEU A 24 122.52 -115.81 -76.49
CA LEU A 24 122.37 -117.04 -75.70
C LEU A 24 120.98 -117.73 -75.79
N ASN A 25 119.87 -117.00 -75.90
CA ASN A 25 118.52 -117.61 -75.84
C ASN A 25 117.94 -118.03 -77.20
N ASP A 26 118.29 -117.35 -78.30
CA ASP A 26 117.76 -117.68 -79.64
C ASP A 26 118.80 -118.46 -80.48
N PRO A 27 118.56 -119.75 -80.80
CA PRO A 27 119.52 -120.60 -81.51
C PRO A 27 119.88 -120.11 -82.92
N LYS A 28 119.05 -119.26 -83.54
CA LYS A 28 119.29 -118.78 -84.90
C LYS A 28 120.32 -117.67 -85.00
N ILE A 29 120.62 -116.96 -83.91
CA ILE A 29 121.43 -115.73 -83.96
C ILE A 29 122.86 -116.00 -83.49
N ARG A 30 123.06 -116.46 -82.24
CA ARG A 30 124.37 -116.74 -81.62
C ARG A 30 125.51 -115.83 -82.13
N ALA A 31 125.30 -114.51 -82.08
CA ALA A 31 126.27 -113.50 -82.52
C ALA A 31 126.85 -112.74 -81.33
N LYS A 32 128.14 -112.39 -81.41
CA LYS A 32 128.84 -111.62 -80.36
C LYS A 32 128.20 -110.25 -80.24
N SER A 33 127.64 -109.99 -79.06
CA SER A 33 126.79 -108.82 -78.82
C SER A 33 127.38 -107.96 -77.71
N VAL A 34 127.52 -106.67 -77.98
CA VAL A 34 128.02 -105.66 -77.03
C VAL A 34 126.85 -104.75 -76.66
N THR A 35 126.62 -104.54 -75.38
CA THR A 35 125.61 -103.58 -74.93
C THR A 35 126.10 -102.14 -75.14
N LEU A 36 125.18 -101.18 -75.16
CA LEU A 36 125.53 -99.75 -75.15
C LEU A 36 126.44 -99.36 -73.97
N ASP A 37 126.32 -100.07 -72.84
CA ASP A 37 127.16 -99.87 -71.65
C ASP A 37 128.55 -100.52 -71.77
N GLY A 38 128.78 -101.30 -72.84
CA GLY A 38 130.06 -101.92 -73.15
C GLY A 38 130.24 -103.33 -72.58
N ASP A 39 129.18 -103.95 -72.09
CA ASP A 39 129.20 -105.34 -71.64
C ASP A 39 129.10 -106.29 -72.84
N LEU A 40 129.85 -107.37 -72.80
CA LEU A 40 129.99 -108.29 -73.91
C LEU A 40 129.36 -109.64 -73.57
N PHE A 41 128.52 -110.11 -74.48
CA PHE A 41 127.85 -111.40 -74.41
C PHE A 41 128.32 -112.25 -75.58
N ASP A 42 129.04 -113.32 -75.24
CA ASP A 42 129.56 -114.27 -76.20
C ASP A 42 128.77 -115.59 -76.12
N PRO A 43 128.22 -116.09 -77.25
CA PRO A 43 127.50 -117.37 -77.32
C PRO A 43 128.25 -118.60 -76.78
N ALA A 44 129.58 -118.51 -76.56
CA ALA A 44 130.40 -119.52 -75.91
C ALA A 44 130.27 -119.56 -74.37
N GLY A 45 129.47 -118.66 -73.78
CA GLY A 45 129.17 -118.62 -72.36
C GLY A 45 129.96 -117.56 -71.57
N THR A 46 130.70 -116.69 -72.25
CA THR A 46 131.47 -115.62 -71.59
C THR A 46 130.67 -114.34 -71.52
N LEU A 47 130.57 -113.81 -70.29
CA LEU A 47 129.78 -112.66 -69.97
C LEU A 47 130.66 -111.74 -69.13
N THR A 48 131.05 -110.61 -69.69
CA THR A 48 131.91 -109.65 -68.99
C THR A 48 131.06 -108.46 -68.58
N GLY A 49 130.89 -108.28 -67.27
CA GLY A 49 130.25 -107.13 -66.66
C GLY A 49 131.04 -106.70 -65.42
N GLY A 50 131.35 -105.41 -65.32
CA GLY A 50 132.08 -104.85 -64.20
C GLY A 50 132.18 -103.33 -64.27
N ALA A 51 132.28 -102.68 -63.10
CA ALA A 51 132.30 -101.23 -62.99
C ALA A 51 133.50 -100.62 -63.72
N ARG A 52 133.20 -99.79 -64.74
CA ARG A 52 134.20 -99.01 -65.49
C ARG A 52 134.06 -97.52 -65.18
N GLY A 53 135.22 -96.84 -65.23
CA GLY A 53 135.41 -95.45 -64.82
C GLY A 53 134.53 -94.44 -65.56
N PRO A 54 134.39 -93.22 -65.01
CA PRO A 54 133.31 -92.29 -65.34
C PRO A 54 133.24 -91.95 -66.84
N PRO A 55 132.02 -91.76 -67.38
CA PRO A 55 131.80 -91.48 -68.79
C PRO A 55 132.49 -90.15 -69.18
N GLY A 56 133.54 -90.21 -69.99
CA GLY A 56 134.25 -89.02 -70.48
C GLY A 56 135.74 -89.16 -70.79
N SER A 57 136.39 -90.26 -70.43
CA SER A 57 137.84 -90.47 -70.68
C SER A 57 138.18 -91.05 -72.07
N SER A 58 137.19 -91.17 -72.96
CA SER A 58 137.36 -91.69 -74.33
C SER A 58 138.12 -90.71 -75.23
N ILE A 59 139.24 -91.18 -75.81
CA ILE A 59 140.12 -90.35 -76.65
C ILE A 59 139.45 -89.94 -77.99
N LEU A 60 138.50 -90.74 -78.49
CA LEU A 60 137.77 -90.46 -79.72
C LEU A 60 136.82 -89.26 -79.56
N VAL A 61 136.26 -89.05 -78.37
CA VAL A 61 135.41 -87.89 -78.06
C VAL A 61 136.23 -86.60 -78.13
N LYS A 62 137.47 -86.60 -77.63
CA LYS A 62 138.35 -85.42 -77.66
C LYS A 62 138.81 -85.06 -79.08
N PHE A 63 139.05 -86.04 -79.95
CA PHE A 63 139.45 -85.78 -81.33
C PHE A 63 138.28 -85.22 -82.17
N ALA A 64 137.06 -85.77 -81.99
CA ALA A 64 135.87 -85.23 -82.62
C ALA A 64 135.65 -83.75 -82.24
N ALA A 65 135.80 -83.40 -80.96
CA ALA A 65 135.69 -82.02 -80.47
C ALA A 65 136.74 -81.07 -81.09
N LEU A 66 137.95 -81.54 -81.40
CA LEU A 66 138.99 -80.70 -82.00
C LEU A 66 138.72 -80.40 -83.47
N VAL A 67 138.20 -81.38 -84.22
CA VAL A 67 137.78 -81.19 -85.61
C VAL A 67 136.62 -80.18 -85.67
N GLU A 68 135.63 -80.33 -84.79
CA GLU A 68 134.50 -79.39 -84.67
C GLU A 68 134.97 -77.94 -84.41
N LYS A 69 135.90 -77.75 -83.47
CA LYS A 69 136.41 -76.40 -83.15
C LYS A 69 137.22 -75.75 -84.28
N ARG A 70 137.85 -76.53 -85.15
CA ARG A 70 138.58 -76.00 -86.32
C ARG A 70 137.64 -75.50 -87.41
N GLU A 71 136.55 -76.23 -87.66
CA GLU A 71 135.49 -75.79 -88.57
C GLU A 71 134.82 -74.50 -88.06
N GLU A 72 134.52 -74.41 -86.76
CA GLU A 72 133.97 -73.18 -86.13
C GLU A 72 134.88 -71.95 -86.33
N LEU A 73 136.20 -72.10 -86.14
CA LEU A 73 137.14 -70.99 -86.30
C LEU A 73 137.12 -70.43 -87.73
N LYS A 74 137.15 -71.33 -88.73
CA LYS A 74 137.13 -70.95 -90.14
C LYS A 74 135.83 -70.24 -90.51
N ALA A 75 134.69 -70.68 -89.96
CA ALA A 75 133.41 -69.99 -90.15
C ALA A 75 133.44 -68.56 -89.58
N LYS A 76 134.01 -68.36 -88.37
CA LYS A 76 134.09 -67.04 -87.73
C LYS A 76 135.03 -66.06 -88.43
N GLU A 77 136.15 -66.53 -88.98
CA GLU A 77 137.03 -65.68 -89.79
C GLU A 77 136.34 -65.18 -91.06
N GLY A 78 135.49 -66.02 -91.68
CA GLY A 78 134.65 -65.64 -92.82
C GLY A 78 133.61 -64.57 -92.47
N GLU A 79 132.90 -64.73 -91.35
CA GLU A 79 131.94 -63.72 -90.85
C GLU A 79 132.59 -62.35 -90.62
N LEU A 80 133.80 -62.33 -90.05
CA LEU A 80 134.51 -61.09 -89.72
C LEU A 80 134.94 -60.31 -90.97
N ALA A 81 135.31 -61.00 -92.04
CA ALA A 81 135.65 -60.36 -93.32
C ALA A 81 134.43 -59.69 -93.99
N VAL A 82 133.23 -60.30 -93.86
CA VAL A 82 131.98 -59.72 -94.37
C VAL A 82 131.63 -58.45 -93.57
N LEU A 83 131.64 -58.54 -92.23
CA LEU A 83 131.35 -57.40 -91.35
C LEU A 83 132.31 -56.23 -91.57
N ALA A 84 133.60 -56.49 -91.79
CA ALA A 84 134.58 -55.44 -92.08
C ALA A 84 134.26 -54.68 -93.38
N LYS A 85 133.74 -55.38 -94.39
CA LYS A 85 133.33 -54.76 -95.66
C LYS A 85 132.07 -53.91 -95.49
N GLU A 86 131.10 -54.38 -94.71
CA GLU A 86 129.86 -53.64 -94.38
C GLU A 86 130.14 -52.36 -93.58
N ALA A 87 131.07 -52.42 -92.62
CA ALA A 87 131.47 -51.25 -91.84
C ALA A 87 132.11 -50.16 -92.71
N ALA A 88 132.89 -50.54 -93.72
CA ALA A 88 133.49 -49.59 -94.66
C ALA A 88 132.46 -48.90 -95.56
N THR A 89 131.40 -49.60 -95.99
CA THR A 89 130.28 -49.01 -96.73
C THR A 89 129.47 -48.05 -95.88
N LEU A 90 129.11 -48.43 -94.64
CA LEU A 90 128.35 -47.57 -93.73
C LEU A 90 129.10 -46.28 -93.39
N LYS A 91 130.42 -46.32 -93.27
CA LYS A 91 131.24 -45.13 -93.04
C LYS A 91 131.13 -44.13 -94.20
N ARG A 92 131.18 -44.60 -95.45
CA ARG A 92 131.01 -43.73 -96.63
C ARG A 92 129.64 -43.07 -96.68
N GLU A 93 128.59 -43.81 -96.36
CA GLU A 93 127.21 -43.28 -96.30
C GLU A 93 127.06 -42.24 -95.18
N GLY A 94 127.67 -42.48 -94.02
CA GLY A 94 127.69 -41.54 -92.89
C GLY A 94 128.35 -40.21 -93.24
N ASP A 95 129.48 -40.23 -93.95
CA ASP A 95 130.17 -39.01 -94.38
C ASP A 95 129.34 -38.19 -95.39
N ALA A 96 128.61 -38.86 -96.30
CA ALA A 96 127.69 -38.21 -97.24
C ALA A 96 126.51 -37.55 -96.53
N HIS A 97 125.90 -38.20 -95.53
CA HIS A 97 124.82 -37.63 -94.75
C HIS A 97 125.25 -36.37 -93.99
N ARG A 98 126.47 -36.38 -93.43
CA ARG A 98 127.02 -35.23 -92.69
C ARG A 98 127.19 -34.00 -93.59
N GLN A 99 127.62 -34.18 -94.83
CA GLN A 99 127.68 -33.07 -95.81
C GLN A 99 126.30 -32.52 -96.15
N ALA A 100 125.31 -33.39 -96.39
CA ALA A 100 123.94 -32.96 -96.70
C ALA A 100 123.27 -32.21 -95.54
N ALA A 101 123.46 -32.67 -94.30
CA ALA A 101 122.94 -32.04 -93.09
C ALA A 101 123.49 -30.61 -92.91
N ASN A 102 124.79 -30.41 -93.11
CA ASN A 102 125.41 -29.09 -93.05
C ASN A 102 124.83 -28.14 -94.11
N ARG A 103 124.56 -28.64 -95.32
CA ARG A 103 123.98 -27.85 -96.41
C ARG A 103 122.55 -27.41 -96.13
N MET A 104 121.73 -28.30 -95.54
CA MET A 104 120.38 -27.95 -95.08
C MET A 104 120.40 -26.88 -93.98
N GLY A 105 121.37 -26.96 -93.06
CA GLY A 105 121.56 -25.96 -92.01
C GLY A 105 121.79 -24.55 -92.57
N MET A 106 122.63 -24.44 -93.60
CA MET A 106 122.89 -23.15 -94.28
C MET A 106 121.62 -22.59 -94.94
N CYS A 107 120.88 -23.39 -95.71
CA CYS A 107 119.66 -22.91 -96.37
C CYS A 107 118.56 -22.47 -95.40
N LYS A 108 118.39 -23.15 -94.24
CA LYS A 108 117.42 -22.71 -93.22
C LYS A 108 117.79 -21.35 -92.63
N HIS A 109 119.08 -21.11 -92.40
CA HIS A 109 119.54 -19.83 -91.89
C HIS A 109 119.32 -18.70 -92.91
N GLU A 110 119.60 -18.96 -94.20
CA GLU A 110 119.28 -18.03 -95.28
C GLU A 110 117.79 -17.66 -95.33
N LEU A 111 116.90 -18.64 -95.14
CA LEU A 111 115.45 -18.42 -95.15
C LEU A 111 114.97 -17.55 -93.97
N SER A 112 115.53 -17.78 -92.77
CA SER A 112 115.28 -16.94 -91.60
C SER A 112 115.76 -15.50 -91.78
N LEU A 113 116.92 -15.31 -92.42
CA LEU A 113 117.44 -13.98 -92.76
C LEU A 113 116.52 -13.22 -93.72
N VAL A 114 115.95 -13.91 -94.72
CA VAL A 114 114.99 -13.30 -95.66
C VAL A 114 113.67 -12.93 -94.97
N ALA A 115 113.15 -13.80 -94.10
CA ALA A 115 111.93 -13.50 -93.33
C ALA A 115 112.10 -12.28 -92.41
N SER A 116 113.22 -12.21 -91.68
CA SER A 116 113.54 -11.06 -90.84
C SER A 116 113.73 -9.77 -91.65
N ARG A 117 114.30 -9.84 -92.86
CA ARG A 117 114.37 -8.70 -93.78
C ARG A 117 113.00 -8.26 -94.30
N LEU A 118 112.08 -9.19 -94.50
CA LEU A 118 110.71 -8.89 -94.92
C LEU A 118 109.91 -8.22 -93.79
N GLU A 119 110.04 -8.70 -92.56
CA GLU A 119 109.44 -8.09 -91.37
C GLU A 119 110.05 -6.72 -91.03
N ALA A 120 111.35 -6.54 -91.31
CA ALA A 120 112.03 -5.25 -91.15
C ALA A 120 111.69 -4.25 -92.28
N ASN A 121 111.03 -4.69 -93.36
CA ASN A 121 110.64 -3.82 -94.45
C ASN A 121 109.54 -2.85 -93.98
N PRO A 122 109.74 -1.52 -94.07
CA PRO A 122 108.75 -0.52 -93.67
C PRO A 122 107.38 -0.71 -94.34
N PHE A 123 107.33 -1.22 -95.58
CA PHE A 123 106.08 -1.45 -96.31
C PHE A 123 105.24 -2.57 -95.68
N PHE A 124 105.88 -3.65 -95.23
CA PHE A 124 105.18 -4.77 -94.57
C PHE A 124 104.60 -4.34 -93.22
N LYS A 125 105.37 -3.57 -92.42
CA LYS A 125 104.89 -3.00 -91.15
C LYS A 125 103.71 -2.05 -91.36
N ALA A 126 103.82 -1.12 -92.32
CA ALA A 126 102.74 -0.18 -92.61
C ALA A 126 101.46 -0.87 -93.09
N SER A 127 101.57 -1.94 -93.88
CA SER A 127 100.41 -2.71 -94.36
C SER A 127 99.69 -3.45 -93.22
N GLU A 128 100.43 -4.02 -92.27
CA GLU A 128 99.83 -4.73 -91.14
C GLU A 128 99.21 -3.75 -90.13
N GLU A 129 99.84 -2.61 -89.89
CA GLU A 129 99.27 -1.52 -89.07
C GLU A 129 97.98 -0.96 -89.69
N LEU A 130 97.93 -0.80 -91.02
CA LEU A 130 96.72 -0.37 -91.73
C LEU A 130 95.58 -1.38 -91.55
N ARG A 131 95.86 -2.69 -91.69
CA ARG A 131 94.88 -3.76 -91.50
C ARG A 131 94.26 -3.72 -90.09
N VAL A 132 95.10 -3.55 -89.07
CA VAL A 132 94.66 -3.47 -87.66
C VAL A 132 93.83 -2.20 -87.42
N MET A 133 94.22 -1.06 -88.01
CA MET A 133 93.44 0.17 -87.92
C MET A 133 92.08 0.05 -88.61
N GLU A 134 92.01 -0.56 -89.80
CA GLU A 134 90.74 -0.79 -90.51
C GLU A 134 89.78 -1.69 -89.71
N GLU A 135 90.30 -2.75 -89.09
CA GLU A 135 89.53 -3.64 -88.22
C GLU A 135 89.04 -2.93 -86.95
N THR A 136 89.87 -2.05 -86.38
CA THR A 136 89.52 -1.22 -85.20
C THR A 136 88.47 -0.15 -85.53
N VAL A 137 88.55 0.45 -86.72
CA VAL A 137 87.56 1.43 -87.20
C VAL A 137 86.21 0.74 -87.46
N GLY A 138 86.21 -0.44 -88.09
CA GLY A 138 84.99 -1.22 -88.30
C GLY A 138 84.28 -1.58 -86.99
N SER A 139 85.03 -2.18 -86.06
CA SER A 139 84.48 -2.52 -84.73
C SER A 139 84.00 -1.31 -83.93
N SER A 140 84.69 -0.17 -84.01
CA SER A 140 84.27 1.08 -83.38
C SER A 140 83.00 1.68 -84.02
N ALA A 141 82.84 1.55 -85.33
CA ALA A 141 81.64 1.99 -86.04
C ALA A 141 80.42 1.14 -85.68
N ASP A 142 80.58 -0.19 -85.56
CA ASP A 142 79.53 -1.10 -85.11
C ASP A 142 79.10 -0.81 -83.67
N GLU A 143 80.05 -0.55 -82.76
CA GLU A 143 79.75 -0.18 -81.38
C GLU A 143 79.02 1.18 -81.29
N MET A 144 79.44 2.16 -82.09
CA MET A 144 78.74 3.45 -82.18
C MET A 144 77.31 3.31 -82.70
N ALA A 145 77.08 2.42 -83.67
CA ALA A 145 75.73 2.13 -84.16
C ALA A 145 74.87 1.48 -83.07
N ARG A 146 75.43 0.53 -82.29
CA ARG A 146 74.76 -0.10 -81.16
C ARG A 146 74.38 0.92 -80.07
N ILE A 147 75.35 1.72 -79.61
CA ILE A 147 75.11 2.75 -78.59
C ILE A 147 74.07 3.77 -79.05
N LYS A 148 74.11 4.18 -80.32
CA LYS A 148 73.12 5.13 -80.87
C LYS A 148 71.70 4.52 -80.88
N LYS A 149 71.57 3.23 -81.17
CA LYS A 149 70.29 2.51 -81.09
C LYS A 149 69.80 2.41 -79.65
N GLU A 150 70.64 1.98 -78.73
CA GLU A 150 70.32 1.86 -77.29
C GLU A 150 69.94 3.22 -76.69
N LYS A 151 70.68 4.29 -77.02
CA LYS A 151 70.34 5.65 -76.63
C LYS A 151 68.95 6.06 -77.13
N GLY A 152 68.64 5.78 -78.40
CA GLY A 152 67.33 6.09 -78.98
C GLY A 152 66.19 5.30 -78.32
N GLU A 153 66.43 4.05 -77.91
CA GLU A 153 65.47 3.24 -77.15
C GLU A 153 65.28 3.76 -75.72
N ALA A 154 66.37 4.10 -75.03
CA ALA A 154 66.34 4.70 -73.69
C ALA A 154 65.63 6.07 -73.69
N GLU A 155 65.87 6.93 -74.67
CA GLU A 155 65.19 8.23 -74.81
C GLU A 155 63.67 8.07 -75.03
N LYS A 156 63.25 7.04 -75.79
CA LYS A 156 61.82 6.73 -75.94
C LYS A 156 61.20 6.26 -74.63
N GLU A 157 61.92 5.42 -73.88
CA GLU A 157 61.43 4.91 -72.59
C GLU A 157 61.37 6.02 -71.53
N ILE A 158 62.34 6.92 -71.49
CA ILE A 158 62.31 8.12 -70.63
C ILE A 158 61.06 8.94 -70.92
N LYS A 159 60.79 9.28 -72.19
CA LYS A 159 59.58 10.04 -72.57
C LYS A 159 58.29 9.30 -72.19
N ARG A 160 58.27 7.98 -72.30
CA ARG A 160 57.12 7.14 -71.90
C ARG A 160 56.90 7.21 -70.39
N LEU A 161 57.97 7.06 -69.60
CA LEU A 161 57.93 7.12 -68.14
C LEU A 161 57.54 8.52 -67.64
N GLU A 162 58.11 9.58 -68.21
CA GLU A 162 57.74 10.97 -67.89
C GLU A 162 56.25 11.23 -68.15
N GLY A 163 55.72 10.74 -69.29
CA GLY A 163 54.30 10.84 -69.59
C GLY A 163 53.40 10.06 -68.62
N LEU A 164 53.85 8.90 -68.15
CA LEU A 164 53.17 8.08 -67.15
C LEU A 164 53.16 8.73 -65.77
N ILE A 165 54.30 9.27 -65.33
CA ILE A 165 54.43 10.01 -64.06
C ILE A 165 53.47 11.19 -64.06
N LYS A 166 53.46 12.01 -65.12
CA LYS A 166 52.60 13.19 -65.20
C LYS A 166 51.10 12.83 -65.18
N LYS A 167 50.72 11.71 -65.81
CA LYS A 167 49.35 11.17 -65.74
C LYS A 167 48.99 10.65 -64.33
N MET A 168 49.92 9.99 -63.64
CA MET A 168 49.70 9.56 -62.26
C MET A 168 49.57 10.75 -61.32
N GLU A 169 50.41 11.78 -61.44
CA GLU A 169 50.35 12.99 -60.62
C GLU A 169 49.01 13.70 -60.78
N THR A 170 48.58 13.96 -62.02
CA THR A 170 47.27 14.59 -62.30
C THR A 170 46.10 13.74 -61.81
N SER A 171 46.14 12.42 -62.00
CA SER A 171 45.13 11.51 -61.45
C SER A 171 45.11 11.54 -59.92
N ARG A 172 46.28 11.47 -59.27
CA ARG A 172 46.42 11.48 -57.81
C ARG A 172 45.89 12.78 -57.22
N ASP A 173 46.27 13.91 -57.78
CA ASP A 173 45.86 15.22 -57.28
C ASP A 173 44.35 15.42 -57.45
N SER A 174 43.75 14.92 -58.55
CA SER A 174 42.29 14.94 -58.72
C SER A 174 41.55 14.07 -57.70
N VAL A 175 42.07 12.87 -57.41
CA VAL A 175 41.50 11.94 -56.43
C VAL A 175 41.65 12.49 -55.02
N MET A 176 42.81 13.06 -54.69
CA MET A 176 43.06 13.71 -53.39
C MET A 176 42.10 14.87 -53.18
N ALA A 177 41.94 15.76 -54.16
CA ALA A 177 41.00 16.88 -54.06
C ALA A 177 39.54 16.42 -53.88
N SER A 178 39.13 15.33 -54.55
CA SER A 178 37.81 14.73 -54.36
C SER A 178 37.64 14.18 -52.94
N LYS A 179 38.64 13.44 -52.44
CA LYS A 179 38.60 12.85 -51.09
C LYS A 179 38.66 13.91 -49.99
N GLU A 180 39.43 14.98 -50.17
CA GLU A 180 39.42 16.13 -49.26
C GLU A 180 38.05 16.81 -49.21
N LYS A 181 37.37 16.98 -50.36
CA LYS A 181 35.98 17.46 -50.40
C LYS A 181 35.01 16.53 -49.68
N GLU A 182 35.11 15.22 -49.88
CA GLU A 182 34.28 14.23 -49.19
C GLU A 182 34.50 14.29 -47.67
N ILE A 183 35.76 14.36 -47.22
CA ILE A 183 36.11 14.48 -45.79
C ILE A 183 35.57 15.80 -45.22
N ALA A 184 35.72 16.91 -45.93
CA ALA A 184 35.18 18.21 -45.49
C ALA A 184 33.65 18.16 -45.36
N ALA A 185 32.95 17.55 -46.33
CA ALA A 185 31.51 17.37 -46.29
C ALA A 185 31.06 16.45 -45.13
N ALA A 186 31.78 15.36 -44.89
CA ALA A 186 31.52 14.44 -43.78
C ALA A 186 31.75 15.12 -42.42
N ARG A 187 32.83 15.90 -42.26
CA ARG A 187 33.10 16.69 -41.05
C ARG A 187 32.00 17.72 -40.77
N LYS A 188 31.52 18.41 -41.80
CA LYS A 188 30.39 19.35 -41.65
C LYS A 188 29.13 18.64 -41.16
N LYS A 189 28.77 17.51 -41.80
CA LYS A 189 27.62 16.70 -41.37
C LYS A 189 27.76 16.18 -39.94
N LEU A 190 28.96 15.74 -39.54
CA LEU A 190 29.22 15.28 -38.18
C LEU A 190 28.95 16.39 -37.16
N ASN A 191 29.47 17.60 -37.40
CA ASN A 191 29.27 18.74 -36.52
C ASN A 191 27.79 19.15 -36.45
N ASP A 192 27.09 19.18 -37.59
CA ASP A 192 25.65 19.47 -37.64
C ASP A 192 24.83 18.44 -36.84
N LEU A 193 25.16 17.15 -36.97
CA LEU A 193 24.50 16.08 -36.22
C LEU A 193 24.84 16.11 -34.74
N GLN A 194 26.08 16.43 -34.36
CA GLN A 194 26.46 16.61 -32.95
C GLN A 194 25.70 17.77 -32.31
N GLY A 195 25.54 18.89 -33.02
CA GLY A 195 24.72 20.01 -32.56
C GLY A 195 23.27 19.60 -32.32
N LYS A 196 22.65 18.90 -33.29
CA LYS A 196 21.28 18.38 -33.16
C LYS A 196 21.14 17.38 -32.02
N LEU A 197 22.09 16.47 -31.86
CA LEU A 197 22.10 15.47 -30.79
C LEU A 197 22.17 16.15 -29.41
N LYS A 198 22.99 17.20 -29.28
CA LYS A 198 23.08 17.97 -28.05
C LYS A 198 21.76 18.67 -27.73
N ALA A 199 21.18 19.37 -28.70
CA ALA A 199 19.88 20.04 -28.52
C ALA A 199 18.76 19.04 -28.14
N THR A 200 18.71 17.89 -28.82
CA THR A 200 17.71 16.84 -28.53
C THR A 200 17.92 16.25 -27.13
N ARG A 201 19.17 16.11 -26.66
CA ARG A 201 19.46 15.65 -25.30
C ARG A 201 18.98 16.65 -24.26
N GLU A 202 19.28 17.93 -24.44
CA GLU A 202 18.84 19.00 -23.53
C GLU A 202 17.31 19.08 -23.47
N GLU A 203 16.63 18.93 -24.61
CA GLU A 203 15.16 18.89 -24.67
C GLU A 203 14.58 17.66 -23.96
N ASN A 204 15.15 16.47 -24.18
CA ASN A 204 14.71 15.26 -23.48
C ASN A 204 14.93 15.34 -21.96
N GLU A 205 16.06 15.91 -21.52
CA GLU A 205 16.35 16.08 -20.10
C GLU A 205 15.36 17.06 -19.46
N ALA A 206 15.01 18.15 -20.15
CA ALA A 206 13.98 19.08 -19.69
C ALA A 206 12.59 18.42 -19.60
N ILE A 207 12.20 17.63 -20.60
CA ILE A 207 10.92 16.89 -20.60
C ILE A 207 10.87 15.87 -19.46
N LEU A 208 11.96 15.15 -19.21
CA LEU A 208 12.03 14.18 -18.11
C LEU A 208 11.87 14.87 -16.75
N LEU A 209 12.57 15.97 -16.53
CA LEU A 209 12.49 16.72 -15.27
C LEU A 209 11.09 17.30 -15.04
N GLN A 210 10.44 17.80 -16.10
CA GLN A 210 9.06 18.25 -16.04
C GLN A 210 8.12 17.08 -15.72
N GLY A 211 8.30 15.93 -16.36
CA GLY A 211 7.48 14.74 -16.11
C GLY A 211 7.61 14.22 -14.67
N GLU A 212 8.80 14.28 -14.09
CA GLU A 212 9.02 13.95 -12.67
C GLU A 212 8.32 14.94 -11.73
N ALA A 213 8.37 16.24 -12.04
CA ALA A 213 7.67 17.27 -11.28
C ALA A 213 6.14 17.10 -11.35
N ASP A 214 5.60 16.90 -12.55
CA ASP A 214 4.16 16.68 -12.77
C ASP A 214 3.67 15.41 -12.06
N ALA A 215 4.47 14.34 -12.06
CA ALA A 215 4.14 13.10 -11.35
C ALA A 215 4.11 13.29 -9.82
N ALA A 216 5.03 14.08 -9.27
CA ALA A 216 5.03 14.41 -7.84
C ALA A 216 3.83 15.30 -7.46
N GLU A 217 3.47 16.27 -8.31
CA GLU A 217 2.28 17.11 -8.12
C GLU A 217 0.99 16.28 -8.17
N LEU A 218 0.87 15.37 -9.15
CA LEU A 218 -0.28 14.47 -9.26
C LEU A 218 -0.44 13.58 -8.02
N ALA A 219 0.66 13.01 -7.51
CA ALA A 219 0.63 12.21 -6.29
C ALA A 219 0.15 13.03 -5.08
N SER A 220 0.60 14.28 -4.95
CA SER A 220 0.14 15.18 -3.87
C SER A 220 -1.33 15.53 -4.00
N LEU A 221 -1.82 15.78 -5.22
CA LEU A 221 -3.24 16.07 -5.46
C LEU A 221 -4.14 14.86 -5.15
N ILE A 222 -3.68 13.64 -5.44
CA ILE A 222 -4.41 12.42 -5.09
C ILE A 222 -4.52 12.29 -3.57
N GLU A 223 -3.43 12.45 -2.81
CA GLU A 223 -3.48 12.41 -1.34
C GLU A 223 -4.41 13.47 -0.76
N GLN A 224 -4.41 14.68 -1.33
CA GLN A 224 -5.33 15.76 -0.92
C GLN A 224 -6.79 15.42 -1.22
N ALA A 225 -7.07 14.80 -2.36
CA ALA A 225 -8.41 14.37 -2.74
C ALA A 225 -8.93 13.27 -1.79
N ASP A 226 -8.11 12.25 -1.53
CA ASP A 226 -8.45 11.16 -0.60
C ASP A 226 -8.72 11.69 0.82
N ALA A 227 -7.89 12.64 1.30
CA ALA A 227 -8.11 13.29 2.59
C ALA A 227 -9.41 14.12 2.62
N ALA A 228 -9.74 14.81 1.53
CA ALA A 228 -10.97 15.57 1.41
C ALA A 228 -12.21 14.67 1.36
N GLU A 229 -12.15 13.54 0.67
CA GLU A 229 -13.23 12.55 0.62
C GLU A 229 -13.50 11.95 2.01
N ALA A 230 -12.46 11.57 2.76
CA ALA A 230 -12.59 11.07 4.12
C ALA A 230 -13.18 12.13 5.09
N ALA A 231 -12.77 13.39 4.95
CA ALA A 231 -13.34 14.49 5.72
C ALA A 231 -14.82 14.72 5.36
N LEU A 232 -15.18 14.64 4.08
CA LEU A 232 -16.55 14.78 3.61
C LEU A 232 -17.46 13.69 4.17
N GLU A 233 -17.00 12.44 4.19
CA GLU A 233 -17.74 11.31 4.76
C GLU A 233 -18.04 11.54 6.25
N THR A 234 -17.06 12.06 7.00
CA THR A 234 -17.23 12.41 8.41
C THR A 234 -18.29 13.51 8.59
N VAL A 235 -18.21 14.58 7.81
CA VAL A 235 -19.17 15.69 7.88
C VAL A 235 -20.58 15.24 7.48
N LEU A 236 -20.72 14.36 6.48
CA LEU A 236 -22.01 13.81 6.08
C LEU A 236 -22.64 12.99 7.21
N ALA A 237 -21.86 12.20 7.93
CA ALA A 237 -22.34 11.46 9.10
C ALA A 237 -22.79 12.40 10.23
N GLU A 238 -22.05 13.48 10.49
CA GLU A 238 -22.44 14.50 11.47
C GLU A 238 -23.73 15.22 11.08
N VAL A 239 -23.90 15.56 9.79
CA VAL A 239 -25.13 16.18 9.28
C VAL A 239 -26.32 15.24 9.47
N GLN A 240 -26.20 13.96 9.12
CA GLN A 240 -27.28 12.98 9.31
C GLN A 240 -27.66 12.83 10.79
N ALA A 241 -26.66 12.80 11.69
CA ALA A 241 -26.91 12.74 13.13
C ALA A 241 -27.62 14.02 13.64
N ALA A 242 -27.21 15.19 13.15
CA ALA A 242 -27.85 16.46 13.48
C ALA A 242 -29.30 16.52 12.97
N GLU A 243 -29.56 16.10 11.74
CA GLU A 243 -30.91 16.03 11.16
C GLU A 243 -31.83 15.12 11.97
N ALA A 244 -31.35 13.94 12.38
CA ALA A 244 -32.11 13.03 13.24
C ALA A 244 -32.44 13.68 14.60
N SER A 245 -31.48 14.36 15.22
CA SER A 245 -31.69 15.06 16.49
C SER A 245 -32.66 16.23 16.37
N VAL A 246 -32.63 16.97 15.24
CA VAL A 246 -33.60 18.04 14.96
C VAL A 246 -35.00 17.47 14.80
N ALA A 247 -35.16 16.35 14.09
CA ALA A 247 -36.45 15.69 13.91
C ALA A 247 -37.04 15.24 15.26
N GLU A 248 -36.26 14.55 16.09
CA GLU A 248 -36.67 14.12 17.43
C GLU A 248 -37.10 15.30 18.31
N ARG A 249 -36.30 16.37 18.34
CA ARG A 249 -36.60 17.58 19.13
C ARG A 249 -37.85 18.29 18.64
N LYS A 250 -38.12 18.27 17.33
CA LYS A 250 -39.32 18.87 16.75
C LYS A 250 -40.57 18.10 17.15
N GLU A 251 -40.54 16.77 17.08
CA GLU A 251 -41.66 15.95 17.57
C GLU A 251 -41.93 16.17 19.07
N ALA A 252 -40.86 16.23 19.89
CA ALA A 252 -40.99 16.54 21.31
C ALA A 252 -41.57 17.94 21.57
N TYR A 253 -41.16 18.94 20.77
CA TYR A 253 -41.70 20.30 20.82
C TYR A 253 -43.19 20.33 20.46
N ASP A 254 -43.59 19.72 19.34
CA ASP A 254 -44.97 19.70 18.86
C ASP A 254 -45.90 18.99 19.89
N ALA A 255 -45.42 17.90 20.49
CA ALA A 255 -46.13 17.20 21.56
C ALA A 255 -46.30 18.07 22.82
N ALA A 256 -45.24 18.77 23.24
CA ALA A 256 -45.29 19.67 24.39
C ALA A 256 -46.20 20.89 24.13
N GLU A 257 -46.15 21.48 22.94
CA GLU A 257 -47.04 22.58 22.53
C GLU A 257 -48.50 22.13 22.55
N GLY A 258 -48.80 20.94 22.02
CA GLY A 258 -50.12 20.33 22.09
C GLY A 258 -50.62 20.14 23.52
N ALA A 259 -49.77 19.62 24.42
CA ALA A 259 -50.10 19.45 25.83
C ALA A 259 -50.38 20.78 26.54
N VAL A 260 -49.55 21.81 26.28
CA VAL A 260 -49.76 23.17 26.81
C VAL A 260 -51.07 23.76 26.34
N LYS A 261 -51.40 23.61 25.05
CA LYS A 261 -52.67 24.08 24.49
C LYS A 261 -53.86 23.41 25.17
N SER A 262 -53.82 22.08 25.31
CA SER A 262 -54.87 21.32 26.01
C SER A 262 -55.04 21.79 27.46
N LYS A 263 -53.94 21.96 28.19
CA LYS A 263 -53.97 22.45 29.58
C LYS A 263 -54.50 23.88 29.69
N ARG A 264 -54.18 24.74 28.73
CA ARG A 264 -54.68 26.12 28.68
C ARG A 264 -56.19 26.16 28.42
N ASP A 265 -56.70 25.27 27.58
CA ASP A 265 -58.14 25.17 27.31
C ASP A 265 -58.90 24.55 28.50
N GLU A 266 -58.31 23.55 29.18
CA GLU A 266 -58.82 23.03 30.46
C GLU A 266 -58.89 24.13 31.52
N LEU A 267 -57.82 24.93 31.67
CA LEU A 267 -57.77 26.03 32.63
C LEU A 267 -58.86 27.07 32.34
N LYS A 268 -59.02 27.50 31.09
CA LYS A 268 -60.10 28.43 30.70
C LYS A 268 -61.48 27.88 31.04
N ARG A 269 -61.72 26.59 30.81
CA ARG A 269 -62.98 25.94 31.17
C ARG A 269 -63.18 25.95 32.68
N LYS A 270 -62.15 25.60 33.46
CA LYS A 270 -62.21 25.61 34.92
C LYS A 270 -62.41 27.01 35.50
N ASP A 271 -61.77 28.03 34.95
CA ASP A 271 -61.99 29.42 35.33
C ASP A 271 -63.44 29.87 35.04
N ALA A 272 -64.03 29.41 33.94
CA ALA A 272 -65.44 29.67 33.63
C ALA A 272 -66.38 28.95 34.61
N GLU A 273 -66.09 27.68 34.95
CA GLU A 273 -66.82 26.91 35.96
C GLU A 273 -66.73 27.59 37.34
N LEU A 274 -65.55 28.05 37.76
CA LEU A 274 -65.35 28.77 39.03
C LEU A 274 -66.14 30.07 39.08
N LYS A 275 -66.06 30.90 38.02
CA LYS A 275 -66.86 32.15 37.94
C LYS A 275 -68.36 31.89 38.01
N GLN A 276 -68.82 30.76 37.47
CA GLN A 276 -70.22 30.38 37.55
C GLN A 276 -70.59 29.93 38.97
N MET A 277 -69.73 29.13 39.61
CA MET A 277 -69.91 28.73 41.02
C MET A 277 -69.93 29.94 41.96
N ASP A 278 -69.05 30.93 41.77
CA ASP A 278 -69.03 32.16 42.57
C ASP A 278 -70.36 32.93 42.45
N LYS A 279 -70.87 33.09 41.22
CA LYS A 279 -72.19 33.71 41.00
C LYS A 279 -73.33 32.94 41.67
N ASP A 280 -73.27 31.62 41.66
CA ASP A 280 -74.31 30.79 42.27
C ASP A 280 -74.20 30.78 43.79
N MET A 281 -72.98 30.86 44.34
CA MET A 281 -72.72 31.09 45.75
C MET A 281 -73.31 32.43 46.20
N ASP A 282 -73.03 33.53 45.49
CA ASP A 282 -73.58 34.86 45.79
C ASP A 282 -75.12 34.84 45.80
N LYS A 283 -75.74 34.22 44.77
CA LYS A 283 -77.22 34.06 44.73
C LYS A 283 -77.76 33.25 45.90
N LEU A 284 -77.07 32.18 46.28
CA LEU A 284 -77.48 31.35 47.42
C LEU A 284 -77.32 32.10 48.74
N GLN A 285 -76.28 32.91 48.88
CA GLN A 285 -76.05 33.77 50.03
C GLN A 285 -77.13 34.87 50.14
N ASP A 286 -77.49 35.50 49.02
CA ASP A 286 -78.62 36.44 48.96
C ASP A 286 -79.96 35.79 49.34
N LYS A 287 -80.20 34.57 48.86
CA LYS A 287 -81.39 33.79 49.24
C LYS A 287 -81.37 33.47 50.73
N LEU A 288 -80.23 33.03 51.27
CA LEU A 288 -80.06 32.70 52.67
C LEU A 288 -80.36 33.92 53.56
N GLU A 289 -79.85 35.10 53.20
CA GLU A 289 -80.09 36.32 53.97
C GLU A 289 -81.57 36.75 53.90
N LYS A 290 -82.21 36.64 52.73
CA LYS A 290 -83.67 36.87 52.60
C LYS A 290 -84.49 35.92 53.46
N GLU A 291 -84.17 34.63 53.46
CA GLU A 291 -84.85 33.64 54.31
C GLU A 291 -84.56 33.86 55.79
N ARG A 292 -83.34 34.26 56.18
CA ARG A 292 -83.01 34.69 57.55
C ARG A 292 -83.86 35.87 58.02
N VAL A 293 -84.02 36.89 57.17
CA VAL A 293 -84.88 38.04 57.48
C VAL A 293 -86.34 37.62 57.63
N LYS A 294 -86.84 36.73 56.76
CA LYS A 294 -88.20 36.17 56.90
C LYS A 294 -88.36 35.37 58.19
N ALA A 295 -87.38 34.52 58.52
CA ALA A 295 -87.38 33.76 59.77
C ALA A 295 -87.43 34.69 60.99
N LYS A 296 -86.60 35.76 61.02
CA LYS A 296 -86.66 36.78 62.09
C LYS A 296 -88.02 37.49 62.17
N LYS A 297 -88.63 37.84 61.03
CA LYS A 297 -89.98 38.44 61.01
C LYS A 297 -91.01 37.48 61.60
N LYS A 298 -90.95 36.20 61.23
CA LYS A 298 -91.84 35.17 61.78
C LYS A 298 -91.59 34.95 63.28
N ASP A 299 -90.35 34.96 63.73
CA ASP A 299 -90.01 34.90 65.14
C ASP A 299 -90.59 36.09 65.93
N HIS A 300 -90.48 37.31 65.41
CA HIS A 300 -91.12 38.49 66.01
C HIS A 300 -92.66 38.42 66.00
N GLU A 301 -93.28 37.90 64.93
CA GLU A 301 -94.73 37.65 64.88
C GLU A 301 -95.14 36.64 65.96
N ILE A 302 -94.40 35.54 66.11
CA ILE A 302 -94.63 34.53 67.16
C ILE A 302 -94.53 35.19 68.54
N GLN A 303 -93.44 35.91 68.83
CA GLN A 303 -93.27 36.60 70.11
C GLN A 303 -94.41 37.60 70.40
N ARG A 304 -94.88 38.31 69.36
CA ARG A 304 -96.02 39.24 69.49
C ARG A 304 -97.29 38.48 69.83
N PHE A 305 -97.60 37.40 69.11
CA PHE A 305 -98.78 36.58 69.36
C PHE A 305 -98.73 35.88 70.72
N GLU A 306 -97.57 35.39 71.15
CA GLU A 306 -97.38 34.83 72.49
C GLU A 306 -97.65 35.87 73.59
N LYS A 307 -97.15 37.10 73.40
CA LYS A 307 -97.42 38.20 74.34
C LYS A 307 -98.89 38.60 74.36
N GLU A 308 -99.50 38.80 73.19
CA GLU A 308 -100.93 39.12 73.05
C GLU A 308 -101.79 38.02 73.68
N SER A 309 -101.47 36.75 73.45
CA SER A 309 -102.16 35.61 74.07
C SER A 309 -102.02 35.61 75.58
N LYS A 310 -100.82 35.89 76.11
CA LYS A 310 -100.56 35.97 77.56
C LYS A 310 -101.30 37.13 78.21
N ASP A 311 -101.31 38.29 77.57
CA ASP A 311 -102.01 39.48 78.07
C ASP A 311 -103.54 39.31 77.99
N ALA A 312 -104.06 38.69 76.92
CA ALA A 312 -105.47 38.30 76.82
C ALA A 312 -105.86 37.29 77.91
N SER A 313 -105.03 36.26 78.16
CA SER A 313 -105.26 35.30 79.25
C SER A 313 -105.31 36.00 80.61
N LYS A 314 -104.38 36.91 80.88
CA LYS A 314 -104.39 37.70 82.12
C LYS A 314 -105.63 38.57 82.26
N ALA A 315 -106.09 39.20 81.17
CA ALA A 315 -107.30 40.01 81.18
C ALA A 315 -108.53 39.16 81.51
N VAL A 316 -108.63 37.96 80.93
CA VAL A 316 -109.68 36.98 81.25
C VAL A 316 -109.62 36.56 82.72
N ASP A 317 -108.44 36.23 83.24
CA ASP A 317 -108.26 35.88 84.65
C ASP A 317 -108.65 37.04 85.58
N SER A 318 -108.34 38.29 85.21
CA SER A 318 -108.73 39.48 85.96
C SER A 318 -110.25 39.66 86.00
N MET A 319 -110.91 39.54 84.85
CA MET A 319 -112.39 39.61 84.77
C MET A 319 -113.05 38.51 85.60
N MET A 320 -112.51 37.29 85.61
CA MET A 320 -113.01 36.20 86.46
C MET A 320 -112.87 36.48 87.96
N ARG A 321 -111.85 37.24 88.38
CA ARG A 321 -111.66 37.62 89.80
C ARG A 321 -112.56 38.77 90.23
N GLU A 322 -112.63 39.84 89.45
CA GLU A 322 -113.39 41.05 89.79
C GLU A 322 -114.90 40.81 89.77
N HIS A 323 -115.35 39.86 88.97
CA HIS A 323 -116.76 39.55 88.78
C HIS A 323 -117.03 38.09 89.12
N GLY A 324 -117.20 37.79 90.42
CA GLY A 324 -117.39 36.42 90.91
C GLY A 324 -118.56 35.66 90.27
N TRP A 325 -119.57 36.36 89.73
CA TRP A 325 -120.68 35.75 88.98
C TRP A 325 -120.25 35.13 87.64
N ILE A 326 -119.17 35.64 87.03
CA ILE A 326 -118.65 35.13 85.75
C ILE A 326 -118.23 33.66 85.90
N SER A 327 -117.64 33.27 87.03
CA SER A 327 -117.21 31.88 87.25
C SER A 327 -118.41 30.90 87.29
N THR A 328 -119.51 31.31 87.92
CA THR A 328 -120.72 30.49 88.06
C THR A 328 -121.51 30.39 86.76
N GLU A 329 -121.58 31.49 85.98
CA GLU A 329 -122.45 31.61 84.81
C GLU A 329 -121.72 31.45 83.47
N LYS A 330 -120.39 31.24 83.48
CA LYS A 330 -119.54 31.03 82.28
C LYS A 330 -120.10 29.98 81.31
N HIS A 331 -120.71 28.91 81.82
CA HIS A 331 -121.25 27.81 81.01
C HIS A 331 -122.48 28.22 80.15
N GLN A 332 -123.04 29.42 80.40
CA GLN A 332 -124.18 30.00 79.69
C GLN A 332 -123.76 31.10 78.69
N PHE A 333 -122.49 31.52 78.69
CA PHE A 333 -121.98 32.56 77.79
C PHE A 333 -122.00 32.07 76.33
N GLY A 334 -122.58 32.86 75.42
CA GLY A 334 -122.69 32.52 74.00
C GLY A 334 -123.75 31.46 73.67
N LYS A 335 -124.57 31.03 74.64
CA LYS A 335 -125.75 30.18 74.41
C LYS A 335 -127.02 31.02 74.32
N PRO A 336 -128.09 30.53 73.64
CA PRO A 336 -129.37 31.24 73.58
C PRO A 336 -129.95 31.45 74.98
N GLY A 337 -130.00 32.71 75.43
CA GLY A 337 -130.30 33.07 76.81
C GLY A 337 -129.86 34.51 77.10
N PRO A 338 -129.78 34.93 78.39
CA PRO A 338 -129.43 36.30 78.77
C PRO A 338 -128.03 36.74 78.29
N TYR A 339 -127.15 35.78 77.98
CA TYR A 339 -125.75 35.98 77.58
C TYR A 339 -125.48 35.60 76.11
N ASP A 340 -126.48 35.72 75.24
CA ASP A 340 -126.33 35.53 73.80
C ASP A 340 -125.74 36.79 73.14
N PHE A 341 -124.43 36.76 72.92
CA PHE A 341 -123.66 37.86 72.32
C PHE A 341 -123.90 38.01 70.80
N SER A 342 -124.61 37.08 70.16
CA SER A 342 -124.94 37.18 68.73
C SER A 342 -126.19 38.02 68.46
N LYS A 343 -127.16 38.01 69.39
CA LYS A 343 -128.43 38.78 69.29
C LYS A 343 -128.42 40.08 70.09
N THR A 344 -127.55 40.19 71.11
CA THR A 344 -127.41 41.39 71.94
C THR A 344 -126.13 42.12 71.58
N LYS A 345 -126.21 43.30 70.95
CA LYS A 345 -125.03 44.12 70.66
C LYS A 345 -124.40 44.62 71.96
N VAL A 346 -123.21 44.11 72.28
CA VAL A 346 -122.44 44.44 73.49
C VAL A 346 -122.26 45.96 73.65
N GLU A 347 -122.12 46.68 72.54
CA GLU A 347 -121.98 48.15 72.49
C GLU A 347 -123.24 48.90 72.99
N GLU A 348 -124.44 48.40 72.69
CA GLU A 348 -125.70 49.02 73.15
C GLU A 348 -125.98 48.74 74.63
N VAL A 349 -125.60 47.55 75.11
CA VAL A 349 -125.69 47.20 76.54
C VAL A 349 -124.71 48.03 77.36
N GLN A 350 -123.49 48.23 76.86
CA GLN A 350 -122.50 49.09 77.52
C GLN A 350 -123.01 50.54 77.64
N LYS A 351 -123.61 51.08 76.57
CA LYS A 351 -124.24 52.42 76.61
C LYS A 351 -125.36 52.51 77.66
N LYS A 352 -126.24 51.51 77.74
CA LYS A 352 -127.31 51.48 78.76
C LYS A 352 -126.74 51.38 80.19
N LEU A 353 -125.67 50.61 80.41
CA LEU A 353 -125.00 50.52 81.71
C LEU A 353 -124.42 51.88 82.13
N ASP A 354 -123.76 52.59 81.22
CA ASP A 354 -123.23 53.93 81.48
C ASP A 354 -124.35 54.94 81.79
N GLU A 355 -125.49 54.84 81.10
CA GLU A 355 -126.65 55.71 81.33
C GLU A 355 -127.31 55.46 82.70
N VAL A 356 -127.41 54.19 83.13
CA VAL A 356 -127.94 53.80 84.44
C VAL A 356 -127.00 54.21 85.56
N LYS A 357 -125.68 54.01 85.42
CA LYS A 357 -124.68 54.50 86.39
C LYS A 357 -124.74 56.03 86.53
N ARG A 358 -124.88 56.75 85.42
CA ARG A 358 -125.07 58.22 85.44
C ARG A 358 -126.36 58.65 86.13
N LYS A 359 -127.46 57.90 86.02
CA LYS A 359 -128.72 58.18 86.73
C LYS A 359 -128.60 57.90 88.23
N GLN A 360 -127.96 56.80 88.63
CA GLN A 360 -127.71 56.43 90.03
C GLN A 360 -126.87 57.51 90.75
N ASP A 361 -125.83 58.03 90.11
CA ASP A 361 -124.98 59.09 90.66
C ASP A 361 -125.71 60.44 90.81
N LYS A 362 -126.71 60.71 89.95
CA LYS A 362 -127.54 61.92 90.03
C LYS A 362 -128.55 61.88 91.16
N GLU A 363 -129.21 60.75 91.41
CA GLU A 363 -130.14 60.59 92.54
C GLU A 363 -129.41 60.47 93.89
N GLY A 364 -128.21 59.86 93.90
CA GLY A 364 -127.35 59.78 95.08
C GLY A 364 -126.93 61.14 95.67
N LYS A 365 -127.04 62.22 94.89
CA LYS A 365 -126.76 63.61 95.34
C LYS A 365 -127.95 64.34 95.98
N LYS A 366 -129.20 63.84 95.85
CA LYS A 366 -130.42 64.46 96.43
C LYS A 366 -130.77 63.95 97.84
N ILE A 367 -130.08 62.93 98.35
CA ILE A 367 -130.33 62.35 99.68
C ILE A 367 -129.29 62.87 100.68
N ASN A 368 -129.74 63.55 101.74
CA ASN A 368 -128.88 63.92 102.88
C ASN A 368 -128.59 62.67 103.73
N LYS A 369 -127.43 62.06 103.51
CA LYS A 369 -126.99 60.81 104.18
C LYS A 369 -126.84 60.94 105.72
N LYS A 370 -126.97 62.13 106.31
CA LYS A 370 -126.95 62.37 107.77
C LYS A 370 -128.32 62.30 108.47
N VAL A 371 -129.43 62.10 107.74
CA VAL A 371 -130.80 62.04 108.30
C VAL A 371 -130.99 60.92 109.34
N MET A 372 -130.33 59.76 109.18
CA MET A 372 -130.43 58.67 110.17
C MET A 372 -129.90 59.06 111.56
N GLY A 373 -128.80 59.83 111.63
CA GLY A 373 -128.26 60.29 112.91
C GLY A 373 -129.05 61.42 113.57
N MET A 374 -129.89 62.16 112.80
CA MET A 374 -130.77 63.19 113.37
C MET A 374 -132.02 62.60 114.02
N PHE A 375 -132.53 61.46 113.53
CA PHE A 375 -133.68 60.76 114.13
C PHE A 375 -133.34 60.14 115.49
N GLU A 376 -132.18 59.48 115.62
CA GLU A 376 -131.74 58.88 116.90
C GLU A 376 -131.65 59.91 118.03
N LYS A 377 -131.24 61.14 117.72
CA LYS A 377 -131.09 62.21 118.72
C LYS A 377 -132.45 62.76 119.19
N ALA A 378 -133.45 62.84 118.30
CA ALA A 378 -134.79 63.29 118.62
C ALA A 378 -135.58 62.25 119.46
N GLU A 379 -135.35 60.96 119.23
CA GLU A 379 -135.96 59.87 120.00
C GLU A 379 -135.51 59.89 121.49
N LEU A 380 -134.23 60.18 121.73
CA LEU A 380 -133.65 60.30 123.08
C LEU A 380 -134.24 61.46 123.88
N GLU A 381 -134.40 62.63 123.26
CA GLU A 381 -134.99 63.81 123.93
C GLU A 381 -136.47 63.60 124.28
N TYR A 382 -137.23 62.86 123.45
CA TYR A 382 -138.64 62.53 123.73
C TYR A 382 -138.80 61.62 124.96
N GLN A 383 -137.96 60.58 125.08
CA GLN A 383 -137.98 59.64 126.21
C GLN A 383 -137.68 60.35 127.55
N GLU A 384 -136.74 61.30 127.56
CA GLU A 384 -136.37 62.03 128.78
C GLU A 384 -137.52 62.90 129.31
N VAL A 385 -138.27 63.55 128.41
CA VAL A 385 -139.44 64.39 128.75
C VAL A 385 -140.58 63.56 129.32
N MET A 386 -140.84 62.38 128.74
CA MET A 386 -141.88 61.46 129.23
C MET A 386 -141.56 60.93 130.63
N ASN A 387 -140.29 60.67 130.95
CA ASN A 387 -139.88 60.27 132.29
C ASN A 387 -140.09 61.39 133.34
N LYS A 388 -139.79 62.65 133.01
CA LYS A 388 -140.02 63.79 133.90
C LYS A 388 -141.52 63.98 134.21
N LYS A 389 -142.40 63.81 133.21
CA LYS A 389 -143.86 63.86 133.40
C LYS A 389 -144.36 62.80 134.39
N ARG A 390 -143.87 61.56 134.29
CA ARG A 390 -144.27 60.45 135.16
C ARG A 390 -143.93 60.69 136.64
N ILE A 391 -142.81 61.36 136.92
CA ILE A 391 -142.41 61.68 138.30
C ILE A 391 -143.36 62.70 138.91
N ILE A 392 -143.75 63.73 138.16
CA ILE A 392 -144.67 64.79 138.63
C ILE A 392 -146.08 64.23 138.92
N GLU A 393 -146.59 63.34 138.06
CA GLU A 393 -147.91 62.70 138.26
C GLU A 393 -147.95 61.85 139.54
N ASN A 394 -146.86 61.14 139.85
CA ASN A 394 -146.76 60.33 141.07
C ASN A 394 -146.67 61.17 142.36
N ASP A 395 -145.97 62.30 142.33
CA ASP A 395 -145.90 63.21 143.49
C ASP A 395 -147.25 63.88 143.75
N LYS A 396 -148.01 64.23 142.70
CA LYS A 396 -149.38 64.74 142.83
C LYS A 396 -150.29 63.72 143.52
N ALA A 397 -150.27 62.46 143.08
CA ALA A 397 -151.08 61.39 143.66
C ALA A 397 -150.74 61.14 145.15
N LYS A 398 -149.46 61.31 145.53
CA LYS A 398 -149.02 61.21 146.94
C LYS A 398 -149.60 62.32 147.81
N ILE A 399 -149.65 63.55 147.30
CA ILE A 399 -150.23 64.69 148.04
C ILE A 399 -151.73 64.48 148.26
N GLU A 400 -152.45 64.03 147.23
CA GLU A 400 -153.89 63.73 147.33
C GLU A 400 -154.17 62.65 148.39
N LYS A 401 -153.35 61.59 148.43
CA LYS A 401 -153.52 60.49 149.41
C LYS A 401 -153.28 60.93 150.86
N VAL A 402 -152.32 61.81 151.10
CA VAL A 402 -152.03 62.36 152.43
C VAL A 402 -153.16 63.26 152.93
N ILE A 403 -153.84 63.97 152.03
CA ILE A 403 -155.02 64.78 152.37
C ILE A 403 -156.19 63.88 152.78
N GLU A 404 -156.43 62.79 152.05
CA GLU A 404 -157.50 61.82 152.34
C GLU A 404 -157.31 61.16 153.73
N GLU A 405 -156.08 60.74 154.05
CA GLU A 405 -155.76 60.14 155.36
C GLU A 405 -155.92 61.13 156.54
N LEU A 406 -155.68 62.42 156.32
CA LEU A 406 -155.88 63.45 157.35
C LEU A 406 -157.38 63.70 157.64
N ASP A 407 -158.24 63.59 156.62
CA ASP A 407 -159.69 63.77 156.78
C ASP A 407 -160.34 62.58 157.49
N ASP A 408 -159.86 61.35 157.24
CA ASP A 408 -160.28 60.15 157.96
C ASP A 408 -159.89 60.21 159.44
N LYS A 409 -158.67 60.67 159.75
CA LYS A 409 -158.23 60.93 161.14
C LYS A 409 -159.11 61.96 161.85
N LYS A 410 -159.61 62.96 161.12
CA LYS A 410 -160.49 63.99 161.68
C LYS A 410 -161.91 63.45 161.97
N ASN A 411 -162.45 62.65 161.06
CA ASN A 411 -163.79 62.04 161.22
C ASN A 411 -163.84 60.96 162.31
N GLN A 412 -162.78 60.16 162.47
CA GLN A 412 -162.68 59.20 163.56
C GLN A 412 -162.56 59.89 164.92
N ALA A 413 -161.75 60.95 165.01
CA ALA A 413 -161.67 61.75 166.24
C ALA A 413 -163.06 62.27 166.65
N LEU A 414 -163.81 62.89 165.73
CA LEU A 414 -165.16 63.43 165.96
C LEU A 414 -166.20 62.38 166.38
N LYS A 415 -166.23 61.20 165.74
CA LYS A 415 -167.17 60.12 166.09
C LYS A 415 -166.93 59.54 167.48
N THR A 416 -165.69 59.57 167.95
CA THR A 416 -165.36 58.93 169.22
C THR A 416 -165.55 59.89 170.39
N THR A 417 -165.25 61.18 170.24
CA THR A 417 -165.73 62.21 171.19
C THR A 417 -167.25 62.22 171.27
N TRP A 418 -167.96 61.94 170.18
CA TRP A 418 -169.42 61.81 170.19
C TRP A 418 -169.91 60.57 170.96
N ALA A 419 -169.23 59.42 170.84
CA ALA A 419 -169.56 58.24 171.64
C ALA A 419 -169.27 58.42 173.15
N LYS A 420 -168.29 59.28 173.48
CA LYS A 420 -167.92 59.63 174.86
C LYS A 420 -168.92 60.55 175.58
N VAL A 421 -169.95 61.06 174.88
CA VAL A 421 -170.89 62.08 175.40
C VAL A 421 -172.33 61.57 175.56
N ASN A 422 -172.66 60.37 175.06
CA ASN A 422 -174.05 59.95 174.87
C ASN A 422 -174.51 58.75 175.73
N ARG A 423 -173.83 58.44 176.85
CA ARG A 423 -174.27 57.36 177.77
C ARG A 423 -173.59 57.34 179.16
N ASP A 424 -173.19 58.44 179.79
CA ASP A 424 -174.09 59.36 180.53
C ASP A 424 -175.40 59.75 179.84
#